data_AF-A0A9Q7ZQ52-F1
#
_entry.id   AF-A0A9Q7ZQ52-F1
#
_cell.length_a   1.000
_cell.length_b   1.000
_cell.length_c   1.000
_cell.angle_alpha   90.00
_cell.angle_beta   90.00
_cell.angle_gamma   90.00
#
_symmetry.space_group_name_H-M   'P 1'
#
loop_
_entity.id
_entity.type
_entity.pdbx_description
1 polymer ?
#
loop_
_entity_poly.entity_id
_entity_poly.type
_entity_poly.pdbx_seq_one_letter_code
_entity_poly.pdbx_strand_id
1 'polypeptide(L)'
;MTSHQRRVVFFDLDGTLHQQDMFGSFIRYLLRRQPLNALLVLPLLPVIALALLIQGRAARWPMSLLLWGCTFGRSEARLKAHQADFVRWFRSNVTAFPLVQQRLTTYLLSSDADIWLITGSPQSLVEQVYFDTPWLPRVNLIASKMARGYGGWVLTLRCLGHEKVTQLERQIGAPLQLYSGYSDSKQDNPLLSFCQHRWRVTPRGELQQLE
;
A
#
# COMPACT_ATOMS: atom_id res chain seq x y z
N MET A 1 22.53 22.29 -22.65
CA MET A 1 21.76 21.05 -22.40
C MET A 1 20.70 21.39 -21.36
N THR A 2 19.46 21.61 -21.78
CA THR A 2 18.36 21.88 -20.85
C THR A 2 18.08 20.61 -20.06
N SER A 3 18.54 20.58 -18.81
CA SER A 3 18.12 19.58 -17.84
C SER A 3 16.62 19.76 -17.61
N HIS A 4 15.79 19.12 -18.44
CA HIS A 4 14.37 18.98 -18.13
C HIS A 4 14.29 18.17 -16.83
N GLN A 5 13.98 18.86 -15.74
CA GLN A 5 13.74 18.25 -14.44
C GLN A 5 12.63 17.22 -14.62
N ARG A 6 12.96 15.93 -14.50
CA ARG A 6 12.01 14.83 -14.73
C ARG A 6 10.82 15.00 -13.79
N ARG A 7 9.60 14.83 -14.31
CA ARG A 7 8.35 14.99 -13.58
C ARG A 7 8.16 13.80 -12.65
N VAL A 8 8.34 14.00 -11.36
CA VAL A 8 8.08 12.96 -10.37
C VAL A 8 6.57 12.88 -10.10
N VAL A 9 5.96 11.72 -10.37
CA VAL A 9 4.53 11.50 -10.19
C VAL A 9 4.33 10.33 -9.23
N PHE A 10 3.47 10.48 -8.23
CA PHE A 10 3.15 9.39 -7.32
C PHE A 10 1.70 8.92 -7.46
N PHE A 11 1.49 7.62 -7.30
CA PHE A 11 0.18 6.97 -7.19
C PHE A 11 0.12 6.17 -5.89
N ASP A 12 -0.98 6.28 -5.15
CA ASP A 12 -1.35 5.24 -4.18
C ASP A 12 -1.98 4.03 -4.91
N LEU A 13 -2.09 2.90 -4.22
CA LEU A 13 -2.56 1.64 -4.78
C LEU A 13 -4.00 1.32 -4.36
N ASP A 14 -4.20 1.13 -3.07
CA ASP A 14 -5.50 0.79 -2.47
C ASP A 14 -6.41 2.01 -2.53
N GLY A 15 -7.67 1.84 -2.93
CA GLY A 15 -8.61 2.94 -3.15
C GLY A 15 -8.27 3.89 -4.30
N THR A 16 -7.13 3.72 -4.99
CA THR A 16 -6.62 4.66 -6.00
C THR A 16 -6.43 4.01 -7.38
N LEU A 17 -5.64 2.95 -7.49
CA LEU A 17 -5.55 2.17 -8.75
C LEU A 17 -6.63 1.09 -8.82
N HIS A 18 -7.11 0.65 -7.67
CA HIS A 18 -8.21 -0.28 -7.52
C HIS A 18 -9.05 0.06 -6.29
N GLN A 19 -10.28 -0.43 -6.23
CA GLN A 19 -11.25 -0.03 -5.21
C GLN A 19 -10.96 -0.62 -3.82
N GLN A 20 -10.42 -1.84 -3.76
CA GLN A 20 -10.31 -2.61 -2.53
C GLN A 20 -9.11 -2.18 -1.66
N ASP A 21 -9.18 -2.49 -0.37
CA ASP A 21 -8.04 -2.47 0.55
C ASP A 21 -7.39 -3.86 0.56
N MET A 22 -6.22 -3.98 -0.07
CA MET A 22 -5.50 -5.25 -0.19
C MET A 22 -5.06 -5.80 1.17
N PHE A 23 -4.41 -4.99 2.02
CA PHE A 23 -3.91 -5.47 3.30
C PHE A 23 -5.04 -5.82 4.27
N GLY A 24 -6.07 -4.99 4.37
CA GLY A 24 -7.24 -5.29 5.20
C GLY A 24 -8.02 -6.52 4.71
N SER A 25 -8.08 -6.74 3.40
CA SER A 25 -8.65 -7.97 2.83
C SER A 25 -7.80 -9.20 3.13
N PHE A 26 -6.48 -9.06 3.12
CA PHE A 26 -5.57 -10.15 3.48
C PHE A 26 -5.71 -10.58 4.94
N ILE A 27 -5.78 -9.62 5.87
CA ILE A 27 -6.01 -9.93 7.30
C ILE A 27 -7.35 -10.65 7.50
N ARG A 28 -8.42 -10.16 6.86
CA ARG A 28 -9.74 -10.83 6.91
C ARG A 28 -9.70 -12.23 6.32
N TYR A 29 -8.94 -12.44 5.23
CA TYR A 29 -8.73 -13.74 4.63
C TYR A 29 -8.02 -14.71 5.58
N LEU A 30 -6.92 -14.27 6.22
CA LEU A 30 -6.16 -15.09 7.17
C LEU A 30 -7.02 -15.51 8.37
N LEU A 31 -7.79 -14.60 8.95
CA LEU A 31 -8.69 -14.89 10.07
C LEU A 31 -9.75 -15.94 9.70
N ARG A 32 -10.30 -15.89 8.47
CA ARG A 32 -11.26 -16.88 7.98
C ARG A 32 -10.62 -18.25 7.73
N ARG A 33 -9.39 -18.28 7.23
CA ARG A 33 -8.67 -19.54 6.94
C ARG A 33 -8.03 -20.18 8.17
N GLN A 34 -7.85 -19.41 9.24
CA GLN A 34 -7.19 -19.85 10.46
C GLN A 34 -8.00 -19.46 11.70
N PRO A 35 -9.19 -20.07 11.91
CA PRO A 35 -10.08 -19.69 13.01
C PRO A 35 -9.44 -19.90 14.39
N LEU A 36 -8.52 -20.86 14.54
CA LEU A 36 -7.77 -21.06 15.79
C LEU A 36 -6.96 -19.83 16.20
N ASN A 37 -6.41 -19.10 15.21
CA ASN A 37 -5.67 -17.88 15.48
C ASN A 37 -6.59 -16.74 15.94
N ALA A 38 -7.91 -16.84 15.71
CA ALA A 38 -8.88 -15.89 16.29
C ALA A 38 -8.91 -15.97 17.82
N LEU A 39 -8.64 -17.12 18.43
CA LEU A 39 -8.52 -17.26 19.90
C LEU A 39 -7.36 -16.43 20.46
N LEU A 40 -6.31 -16.22 19.66
CA LEU A 40 -5.19 -15.35 20.01
C LEU A 40 -5.49 -13.87 19.67
N VAL A 41 -6.11 -13.61 18.53
CA VAL A 41 -6.38 -12.24 18.07
C VAL A 41 -7.45 -11.55 18.92
N LEU A 42 -8.54 -12.23 19.25
CA LEU A 42 -9.66 -11.68 20.04
C LEU A 42 -9.22 -11.00 21.35
N PRO A 43 -8.42 -11.63 22.23
CA PRO A 43 -7.93 -10.97 23.45
C PRO A 43 -6.93 -9.85 23.18
N LEU A 44 -6.25 -9.84 22.03
CA LEU A 44 -5.32 -8.76 21.64
C LEU A 44 -6.05 -7.56 21.02
N LEU A 45 -7.27 -7.73 20.49
CA LEU A 45 -8.01 -6.67 19.80
C LEU A 45 -8.22 -5.42 20.67
N PRO A 46 -8.58 -5.49 21.96
CA PRO A 46 -8.72 -4.28 22.79
C PRO A 46 -7.43 -3.47 22.88
N VAL A 47 -6.28 -4.16 23.01
CA VAL A 47 -4.96 -3.52 23.07
C VAL A 47 -4.61 -2.88 21.71
N ILE A 48 -4.86 -3.60 20.62
CA ILE A 48 -4.63 -3.10 19.25
C ILE A 48 -5.53 -1.89 18.98
N ALA A 49 -6.81 -1.96 19.34
CA ALA A 49 -7.78 -0.89 19.12
C ALA A 49 -7.41 0.36 19.93
N LEU A 50 -7.11 0.20 21.23
CA LEU A 50 -6.67 1.32 22.07
C LEU A 50 -5.40 1.98 21.54
N ALA A 51 -4.43 1.17 21.10
CA ALA A 51 -3.21 1.68 20.51
C ALA A 51 -3.44 2.47 19.23
N LEU A 52 -4.32 1.99 18.35
CA LEU A 52 -4.70 2.69 17.12
C LEU A 52 -5.49 3.99 17.40
N LEU A 53 -6.26 4.04 18.49
CA LEU A 53 -6.95 5.25 18.92
C LEU A 53 -5.96 6.32 19.42
N ILE A 54 -4.94 5.90 20.19
CA ILE A 54 -3.95 6.83 20.78
C ILE A 54 -2.90 7.26 19.74
N GLN A 55 -2.34 6.32 18.98
CA GLN A 55 -1.20 6.55 18.08
C GLN A 55 -1.61 6.74 16.61
N GLY A 56 -2.89 6.54 16.29
CA GLY A 56 -3.43 6.66 14.93
C GLY A 56 -3.26 5.41 14.07
N ARG A 57 -3.94 5.42 12.92
CA ARG A 57 -3.99 4.28 11.97
C ARG A 57 -2.66 3.98 11.27
N ALA A 58 -1.73 4.93 11.28
CA ALA A 58 -0.39 4.79 10.73
C ALA A 58 0.56 4.01 11.66
N ALA A 59 0.19 3.76 12.92
CA ALA A 59 1.03 3.04 13.87
C ALA A 59 1.39 1.63 13.35
N ARG A 60 2.70 1.33 13.30
CA ARG A 60 3.23 0.05 12.80
C ARG A 60 2.97 -1.10 13.76
N TRP A 61 3.25 -0.92 15.04
CA TRP A 61 3.25 -2.02 16.00
C TRP A 61 1.86 -2.65 16.24
N PRO A 62 0.71 -1.93 16.29
CA PRO A 62 -0.59 -2.56 16.50
C PRO A 62 -0.97 -3.41 15.28
N MET A 63 -0.66 -2.91 14.08
CA MET A 63 -0.89 -3.65 12.83
C MET A 63 0.07 -4.84 12.69
N SER A 64 1.31 -4.70 13.16
CA SER A 64 2.26 -5.81 13.23
C SER A 64 1.79 -6.89 14.21
N LEU A 65 1.24 -6.52 15.36
CA LEU A 65 0.70 -7.43 16.35
C LEU A 65 -0.54 -8.17 15.80
N LEU A 66 -1.42 -7.45 15.09
CA LEU A 66 -2.56 -8.05 14.40
C LEU A 66 -2.12 -9.09 13.35
N LEU A 67 -1.19 -8.72 12.46
CA LEU A 67 -0.65 -9.63 11.45
C LEU A 67 0.02 -10.85 12.11
N TRP A 68 0.80 -10.63 13.16
CA TRP A 68 1.46 -11.68 13.91
C TRP A 68 0.44 -12.64 14.52
N GLY A 69 -0.58 -12.13 15.21
CA GLY A 69 -1.65 -12.97 15.77
C GLY A 69 -2.36 -13.81 14.70
N CYS A 70 -2.62 -13.23 13.53
CA CYS A 70 -3.25 -13.92 12.40
C CYS A 70 -2.38 -15.02 11.77
N THR A 71 -1.06 -15.03 12.02
CA THR A 71 -0.09 -15.92 11.36
C THR A 71 0.73 -16.78 12.31
N PHE A 72 0.60 -16.53 13.62
CA PHE A 72 1.35 -17.21 14.67
C PHE A 72 1.16 -18.73 14.63
N GLY A 73 2.24 -19.46 14.90
CA GLY A 73 2.23 -20.92 15.03
C GLY A 73 2.13 -21.67 13.69
N ARG A 74 2.32 -20.99 12.55
CA ARG A 74 2.28 -21.61 11.21
C ARG A 74 3.66 -21.63 10.56
N SER A 75 3.97 -22.70 9.83
CA SER A 75 5.20 -22.75 9.04
C SER A 75 5.21 -21.69 7.93
N GLU A 76 6.40 -21.24 7.55
CA GLU A 76 6.57 -20.25 6.48
C GLU A 76 5.96 -20.74 5.16
N ALA A 77 6.12 -22.03 4.82
CA ALA A 77 5.54 -22.63 3.64
C ALA A 77 4.00 -22.52 3.63
N ARG A 78 3.34 -22.74 4.77
CA ARG A 78 1.88 -22.64 4.88
C ARG A 78 1.41 -21.20 4.78
N LEU A 79 2.13 -20.24 5.35
CA LEU A 79 1.80 -18.83 5.21
C LEU A 79 1.97 -18.35 3.77
N LYS A 80 3.05 -18.75 3.08
CA LYS A 80 3.24 -18.46 1.66
C LYS A 80 2.15 -19.09 0.78
N ALA A 81 1.70 -20.30 1.10
CA ALA A 81 0.57 -20.93 0.41
C ALA A 81 -0.73 -20.12 0.60
N HIS A 82 -1.04 -19.70 1.83
CA HIS A 82 -2.19 -18.83 2.09
C HIS A 82 -2.08 -17.47 1.39
N GLN A 83 -0.88 -16.91 1.29
CA GLN A 83 -0.63 -15.69 0.53
C GLN A 83 -0.90 -15.91 -0.97
N ALA A 84 -0.39 -16.98 -1.56
CA ALA A 84 -0.65 -17.29 -2.98
C ALA A 84 -2.14 -17.54 -3.25
N ASP A 85 -2.83 -18.24 -2.36
CA ASP A 85 -4.29 -18.45 -2.45
C ASP A 85 -5.06 -17.14 -2.36
N PHE A 86 -4.67 -16.25 -1.43
CA PHE A 86 -5.23 -14.92 -1.33
C PHE A 86 -4.98 -14.11 -2.59
N VAL A 87 -3.76 -14.12 -3.14
CA VAL A 87 -3.42 -13.41 -4.38
C VAL A 87 -4.34 -13.85 -5.52
N ARG A 88 -4.53 -15.16 -5.70
CA ARG A 88 -5.44 -15.70 -6.73
C ARG A 88 -6.88 -15.21 -6.53
N TRP A 89 -7.39 -15.28 -5.31
CA TRP A 89 -8.72 -14.78 -4.98
C TRP A 89 -8.85 -13.26 -5.15
N PHE A 90 -7.84 -12.50 -4.73
CA PHE A 90 -7.87 -11.04 -4.81
C PHE A 90 -7.88 -10.57 -6.26
N ARG A 91 -7.07 -11.18 -7.12
CA ARG A 91 -7.02 -10.89 -8.56
C ARG A 91 -8.35 -11.15 -9.27
N SER A 92 -9.15 -12.13 -8.86
CA SER A 92 -10.48 -12.35 -9.45
C SER A 92 -11.56 -11.43 -8.90
N ASN A 93 -11.29 -10.69 -7.82
CA ASN A 93 -12.27 -9.83 -7.13
C ASN A 93 -11.85 -8.34 -7.13
N VAL A 94 -10.71 -8.00 -7.73
CA VAL A 94 -10.19 -6.64 -7.77
C VAL A 94 -10.91 -5.84 -8.84
N THR A 95 -11.38 -4.65 -8.46
CA THR A 95 -12.02 -3.70 -9.37
C THR A 95 -11.04 -2.56 -9.61
N ALA A 96 -10.41 -2.56 -10.78
CA ALA A 96 -9.54 -1.46 -11.20
C ALA A 96 -10.34 -0.19 -11.48
N PHE A 97 -9.72 0.97 -11.30
CA PHE A 97 -10.28 2.26 -11.73
C PHE A 97 -9.73 2.65 -13.11
N PRO A 98 -10.52 2.54 -14.19
CA PRO A 98 -10.02 2.71 -15.56
C PRO A 98 -9.42 4.10 -15.80
N LEU A 99 -10.04 5.15 -15.25
CA LEU A 99 -9.56 6.53 -15.40
C LEU A 99 -8.17 6.73 -14.80
N VAL A 100 -7.91 6.16 -13.62
CA VAL A 100 -6.62 6.28 -12.93
C VAL A 100 -5.56 5.42 -13.64
N GLN A 101 -5.93 4.22 -14.10
CA GLN A 101 -5.04 3.38 -14.91
C GLN A 101 -4.68 4.01 -16.25
N GLN A 102 -5.63 4.71 -16.89
CA GLN A 102 -5.36 5.46 -18.11
C GLN A 102 -4.36 6.59 -17.84
N ARG A 103 -4.53 7.35 -16.74
CA ARG A 103 -3.54 8.37 -16.34
C ARG A 103 -2.15 7.78 -16.09
N LEU A 104 -2.08 6.66 -15.35
CA LEU A 104 -0.83 5.94 -15.13
C LEU A 104 -0.18 5.56 -16.47
N THR A 105 -0.97 5.01 -17.40
CA THR A 105 -0.51 4.62 -18.74
C THR A 105 0.00 5.82 -19.53
N THR A 106 -0.68 6.97 -19.47
CA THR A 106 -0.22 8.22 -20.12
C THR A 106 1.15 8.65 -19.60
N TYR A 107 1.38 8.61 -18.28
CA TYR A 107 2.70 8.92 -17.73
C TYR A 107 3.75 7.88 -18.12
N LEU A 108 3.38 6.59 -18.17
CA LEU A 108 4.30 5.55 -18.62
C LEU A 108 4.72 5.73 -20.08
N LEU A 109 3.86 6.28 -20.92
CA LEU A 109 4.20 6.58 -22.32
C LEU A 109 5.04 7.86 -22.46
N SER A 110 5.06 8.73 -21.44
CA SER A 110 5.90 9.93 -21.43
C SER A 110 7.33 9.61 -21.00
N SER A 111 8.33 10.10 -21.75
CA SER A 111 9.76 9.83 -21.48
C SER A 111 10.35 10.69 -20.36
N ASP A 112 9.63 11.69 -19.90
CA ASP A 112 10.06 12.73 -18.96
C ASP A 112 9.41 12.59 -17.56
N ALA A 113 8.72 11.48 -17.28
CA ALA A 113 8.10 11.22 -15.98
C ALA A 113 8.77 10.05 -15.24
N ASP A 114 8.97 10.23 -13.94
CA ASP A 114 9.38 9.18 -13.00
C ASP A 114 8.19 8.83 -12.12
N ILE A 115 7.71 7.60 -12.24
CA ILE A 115 6.48 7.16 -11.61
C ILE A 115 6.80 6.37 -10.36
N TRP A 116 6.20 6.78 -9.25
CA TRP A 116 6.33 6.16 -7.94
C TRP A 116 4.98 5.58 -7.50
N LEU A 117 4.94 4.28 -7.25
CA LEU A 117 3.80 3.63 -6.63
C LEU A 117 4.07 3.52 -5.12
N ILE A 118 3.30 4.22 -4.30
CA ILE A 118 3.55 4.34 -2.85
C ILE A 118 2.33 3.86 -2.06
N THR A 119 2.43 2.70 -1.43
CA THR A 119 1.29 2.01 -0.82
C THR A 119 1.56 1.53 0.61
N GLY A 120 0.51 1.57 1.44
CA GLY A 120 0.49 0.95 2.77
C GLY A 120 0.41 -0.57 2.74
N SER A 121 0.10 -1.17 1.60
CA SER A 121 0.01 -2.63 1.46
C SER A 121 1.40 -3.29 1.39
N PRO A 122 1.54 -4.55 1.87
CA PRO A 122 2.80 -5.27 1.81
C PRO A 122 3.32 -5.49 0.39
N GLN A 123 4.60 -5.17 0.18
CA GLN A 123 5.30 -5.30 -1.11
C GLN A 123 5.10 -6.69 -1.75
N SER A 124 5.25 -7.76 -0.96
CA SER A 124 5.10 -9.13 -1.44
C SER A 124 3.69 -9.46 -1.95
N LEU A 125 2.65 -8.77 -1.47
CA LEU A 125 1.29 -8.91 -1.99
C LEU A 125 1.14 -8.13 -3.29
N VAL A 126 1.61 -6.88 -3.32
CA VAL A 126 1.55 -6.02 -4.51
C VAL A 126 2.25 -6.69 -5.70
N GLU A 127 3.48 -7.16 -5.50
CA GLU A 127 4.28 -7.81 -6.54
C GLU A 127 3.60 -9.07 -7.08
N GLN A 128 2.96 -9.88 -6.23
CA GLN A 128 2.29 -11.09 -6.68
C GLN A 128 0.91 -10.82 -7.29
N VAL A 129 0.17 -9.81 -6.80
CA VAL A 129 -1.12 -9.42 -7.36
C VAL A 129 -0.94 -8.81 -8.75
N TYR A 130 0.14 -8.05 -8.98
CA TYR A 130 0.35 -7.30 -10.23
C TYR A 130 1.52 -7.81 -11.08
N PHE A 131 2.00 -9.04 -10.83
CA PHE A 131 3.22 -9.58 -11.46
C PHE A 131 3.19 -9.59 -13.00
N ASP A 132 2.01 -9.75 -13.59
CA ASP A 132 1.78 -9.84 -15.03
C ASP A 132 1.36 -8.49 -15.64
N THR A 133 1.33 -7.42 -14.85
CA THR A 133 0.98 -6.11 -15.38
C THR A 133 2.19 -5.47 -16.08
N PRO A 134 1.99 -4.82 -17.24
CA PRO A 134 3.08 -4.21 -18.00
C PRO A 134 3.63 -2.95 -17.32
N TRP A 135 2.89 -2.39 -16.35
CA TRP A 135 3.28 -1.15 -15.66
C TRP A 135 4.16 -1.40 -14.43
N LEU A 136 4.01 -2.53 -13.72
CA LEU A 136 4.73 -2.75 -12.45
C LEU A 136 6.26 -2.68 -12.60
N PRO A 137 6.90 -3.27 -13.62
CA PRO A 137 8.35 -3.17 -13.81
C PRO A 137 8.84 -1.77 -14.21
N ARG A 138 7.92 -0.87 -14.57
CA ARG A 138 8.20 0.47 -15.10
C ARG A 138 7.94 1.57 -14.08
N VAL A 139 7.52 1.21 -12.87
CA VAL A 139 7.29 2.13 -11.76
C VAL A 139 8.24 1.80 -10.61
N ASN A 140 8.59 2.81 -9.83
CA ASN A 140 9.35 2.62 -8.60
C ASN A 140 8.38 2.33 -7.45
N LEU A 141 8.50 1.15 -6.82
CA LEU A 141 7.59 0.71 -5.76
C LEU A 141 8.14 1.03 -4.37
N ILE A 142 7.37 1.77 -3.58
CA ILE A 142 7.55 1.93 -2.13
C ILE A 142 6.32 1.31 -1.45
N ALA A 143 6.56 0.27 -0.65
CA ALA A 143 5.48 -0.49 -0.02
C ALA A 143 5.85 -0.88 1.42
N SER A 144 4.84 -1.29 2.19
CA SER A 144 5.08 -1.89 3.52
C SER A 144 5.86 -3.20 3.38
N LYS A 145 6.64 -3.56 4.39
CA LYS A 145 7.45 -4.79 4.38
C LYS A 145 6.99 -5.74 5.48
N MET A 146 6.80 -7.01 5.09
CA MET A 146 6.52 -8.12 6.00
C MET A 146 7.75 -9.01 6.11
N ALA A 147 8.00 -9.53 7.30
CA ALA A 147 9.04 -10.53 7.51
C ALA A 147 8.59 -11.55 8.55
N ARG A 148 9.28 -12.69 8.58
CA ARG A 148 9.13 -13.68 9.63
C ARG A 148 9.69 -13.13 10.95
N GLY A 149 8.95 -13.29 12.04
CA GLY A 149 9.38 -12.91 13.38
C GLY A 149 8.53 -13.57 14.46
N TYR A 150 9.18 -14.05 15.52
CA TYR A 150 8.52 -14.62 16.72
C TYR A 150 7.43 -15.66 16.41
N GLY A 151 7.64 -16.55 15.43
CA GLY A 151 6.69 -17.60 15.08
C GLY A 151 5.52 -17.20 14.17
N GLY A 152 5.46 -15.95 13.71
CA GLY A 152 4.49 -15.44 12.73
C GLY A 152 5.12 -14.45 11.75
N TRP A 153 4.29 -13.67 11.05
CA TRP A 153 4.73 -12.52 10.26
C TRP A 153 4.52 -11.22 11.02
N VAL A 154 5.47 -10.31 10.85
CA VAL A 154 5.46 -8.97 11.46
C VAL A 154 5.70 -7.91 10.38
N LEU A 155 5.26 -6.69 10.63
CA LEU A 155 5.57 -5.54 9.76
C LEU A 155 6.91 -4.93 10.18
N THR A 156 7.92 -5.09 9.33
CA THR A 156 9.23 -4.44 9.52
C THR A 156 9.19 -2.98 9.09
N LEU A 157 8.35 -2.65 8.12
CA LEU A 157 8.06 -1.30 7.67
C LEU A 157 6.55 -1.15 7.40
N ARG A 158 5.96 -0.04 7.84
CA ARG A 158 4.58 0.33 7.49
C ARG A 158 4.61 1.66 6.74
N CYS A 159 4.48 1.60 5.42
CA CYS A 159 4.55 2.78 4.56
C CYS A 159 3.19 3.50 4.51
N LEU A 160 2.84 4.23 5.57
CA LEU A 160 1.57 4.94 5.68
C LEU A 160 1.77 6.31 6.32
N GLY A 161 1.04 7.32 5.85
CA GLY A 161 1.16 8.67 6.40
C GLY A 161 2.53 9.30 6.14
N HIS A 162 3.12 9.93 7.15
CA HIS A 162 4.44 10.56 7.07
C HIS A 162 5.55 9.61 6.63
N GLU A 163 5.44 8.31 6.91
CA GLU A 163 6.44 7.33 6.45
C GLU A 163 6.49 7.27 4.92
N LYS A 164 5.38 7.53 4.20
CA LYS A 164 5.40 7.63 2.73
C LYS A 164 6.33 8.76 2.26
N VAL A 165 6.29 9.90 2.95
CA VAL A 165 7.15 11.07 2.68
C VAL A 165 8.60 10.73 2.94
N THR A 166 8.92 10.21 4.12
CA THR A 166 10.30 9.85 4.50
C THR A 166 10.90 8.78 3.58
N GLN A 167 10.11 7.79 3.16
CA GLN A 167 10.58 6.78 2.21
C GLN A 167 10.84 7.37 0.83
N LEU A 168 10.00 8.28 0.36
CA LEU A 168 10.22 8.95 -0.92
C LEU A 168 11.45 9.88 -0.87
N GLU A 169 11.61 10.66 0.20
CA GLU A 169 12.79 11.52 0.41
C GLU A 169 14.11 10.72 0.39
N ARG A 170 14.10 9.51 0.96
CA ARG A 170 15.28 8.62 0.91
C ARG A 170 15.63 8.15 -0.50
N GLN A 171 14.66 8.14 -1.42
CA GLN A 171 14.85 7.66 -2.78
C GLN A 171 15.23 8.77 -3.76
N ILE A 172 14.57 9.94 -3.65
CA ILE A 172 14.76 11.04 -4.61
C ILE A 172 15.44 12.28 -4.03
N GLY A 173 15.75 12.27 -2.73
CA GLY A 173 16.34 13.40 -2.02
C GLY A 173 15.31 14.40 -1.49
N ALA A 174 15.80 15.35 -0.69
CA ALA A 174 15.03 16.46 -0.13
C ALA A 174 15.58 17.81 -0.66
N PRO A 175 14.74 18.84 -0.83
CA PRO A 175 13.29 18.86 -0.58
C PRO A 175 12.49 18.15 -1.68
N LEU A 176 11.37 17.52 -1.31
CA LEU A 176 10.46 16.90 -2.27
C LEU A 176 9.80 17.95 -3.16
N GLN A 177 9.89 17.76 -4.47
CA GLN A 177 9.13 18.51 -5.47
C GLN A 177 8.48 17.52 -6.43
N LEU A 178 7.18 17.29 -6.24
CA LEU A 178 6.42 16.33 -7.02
C LEU A 178 5.53 17.07 -8.01
N TYR A 179 5.46 16.57 -9.24
CA TYR A 179 4.62 17.15 -10.28
C TYR A 179 3.13 16.83 -10.04
N SER A 180 2.81 15.57 -9.74
CA SER A 180 1.43 15.14 -9.53
C SER A 180 1.33 14.01 -8.50
N GLY A 181 0.24 14.00 -7.74
CA GLY A 181 -0.06 12.97 -6.74
C GLY A 181 -1.51 12.51 -6.80
N TYR A 182 -1.73 11.20 -6.68
CA TYR A 182 -3.05 10.57 -6.69
C TYR A 182 -3.23 9.70 -5.45
N SER A 183 -4.23 9.99 -4.63
CA SER A 183 -4.59 9.18 -3.45
C SER A 183 -6.06 9.35 -3.09
N ASP A 184 -6.69 8.34 -2.49
CA ASP A 184 -8.05 8.41 -1.92
C ASP A 184 -8.03 8.87 -0.45
N SER A 185 -6.92 8.67 0.26
CA SER A 185 -6.85 8.72 1.72
C SER A 185 -6.37 10.07 2.27
N LYS A 186 -6.99 10.55 3.36
CA LYS A 186 -6.52 11.77 4.07
C LYS A 186 -5.16 11.56 4.72
N GLN A 187 -4.75 10.31 4.94
CA GLN A 187 -3.45 9.99 5.52
C GLN A 187 -2.30 10.38 4.59
N ASP A 188 -2.56 10.51 3.28
CA ASP A 188 -1.55 10.90 2.29
C ASP A 188 -1.51 12.42 2.07
N ASN A 189 -2.29 13.21 2.80
CA ASN A 189 -2.24 14.68 2.74
C ASN A 189 -0.82 15.25 2.94
N PRO A 190 0.01 14.74 3.88
CA PRO A 190 1.40 15.19 4.01
C PRO A 190 2.26 14.93 2.77
N LEU A 191 1.95 13.91 1.96
CA LEU A 191 2.66 13.66 0.72
C LEU A 191 2.10 14.51 -0.42
N LEU A 192 0.78 14.67 -0.47
CA LEU A 192 0.09 15.54 -1.44
C LEU A 192 0.51 17.00 -1.31
N SER A 193 0.87 17.48 -0.12
CA SER A 193 1.33 18.88 0.05
C SER A 193 2.60 19.20 -0.73
N PHE A 194 3.44 18.20 -1.04
CA PHE A 194 4.64 18.35 -1.88
C PHE A 194 4.34 18.28 -3.39
N CYS A 195 3.09 18.06 -3.79
CA CYS A 195 2.67 18.03 -5.19
C CYS A 195 2.19 19.38 -5.70
N GLN A 196 2.60 19.71 -6.92
CA GLN A 196 2.05 20.83 -7.70
C GLN A 196 0.59 20.56 -8.09
N HIS A 197 0.29 19.35 -8.57
CA HIS A 197 -1.07 18.92 -8.90
C HIS A 197 -1.53 17.79 -7.98
N ARG A 198 -2.58 18.05 -7.21
CA ARG A 198 -3.09 17.14 -6.18
C ARG A 198 -4.43 16.57 -6.61
N TRP A 199 -4.54 15.25 -6.62
CA TRP A 199 -5.76 14.56 -7.03
C TRP A 199 -6.25 13.63 -5.93
N ARG A 200 -7.51 13.83 -5.52
CA ARG A 200 -8.26 12.91 -4.69
C ARG A 200 -8.99 11.92 -5.58
N VAL A 201 -8.78 10.63 -5.36
CA VAL A 201 -9.57 9.58 -6.02
C VAL A 201 -10.82 9.31 -5.19
N THR A 202 -11.99 9.37 -5.82
CA THR A 202 -13.26 9.05 -5.16
C THR A 202 -13.47 7.54 -5.08
N PRO A 203 -14.37 7.02 -4.22
CA PRO A 203 -14.70 5.60 -4.19
C PRO A 203 -15.27 5.03 -5.51
N ARG A 204 -15.63 5.90 -6.46
CA ARG A 204 -16.08 5.53 -7.81
C ARG A 204 -14.96 5.58 -8.87
N GLY A 205 -13.74 5.98 -8.48
CA GLY A 205 -12.60 6.10 -9.38
C GLY A 205 -12.55 7.42 -10.15
N GLU A 206 -13.32 8.43 -9.72
CA GLU A 206 -13.28 9.77 -10.30
C GLU A 206 -12.13 10.58 -9.70
N LEU A 207 -11.59 11.53 -10.47
CA LEU A 207 -10.49 12.39 -10.04
C LEU A 207 -11.01 13.77 -9.66
N GLN A 208 -10.90 14.12 -8.38
CA GLN A 208 -11.19 15.45 -7.87
C GLN A 208 -9.87 16.20 -7.62
N GLN A 209 -9.69 17.35 -8.26
CA GLN A 209 -8.52 18.18 -8.00
C GLN A 209 -8.66 18.85 -6.63
N LEU A 210 -7.59 18.81 -5.86
CA LEU A 210 -7.48 19.54 -4.59
C LEU A 210 -6.75 20.86 -4.86
N GLU A 211 -7.25 21.93 -4.22
CA GLU A 211 -6.60 23.25 -4.21
C GLU A 211 -5.28 23.24 -3.41
#